data_AF-A0A5B9YGA1-F1
#
_entry.id   AF-A0A5B9YGA1-F1
#
_cell.length_a   1.000
_cell.length_b   1.000
_cell.length_c   1.000
_cell.angle_alpha   90.00
_cell.angle_beta   90.00
_cell.angle_gamma   90.00
#
_symmetry.space_group_name_H-M   'P 1'
#
loop_
_entity.id
_entity.type
_entity.pdbx_description
1 polymer ?
#
loop_
_entity_poly.entity_id
_entity_poly.type
_entity_poly.pdbx_seq_one_letter_code
_entity_poly.pdbx_strand_id
1 'polypeptide(L)'
;MFSLKNKIKKAKLVVLSLMMMLAMTTTVFAMSTDATYIQTSSPSTSVTVILQVQGLKTTEYPEGLYKEIEVTLTSPTAKDFFVKDLLIEAMEMDETLTMEGVTSGYVSSICGQSWLQTPAPMGGWCFRINGAFPQESANWGASIDTAYVKDGDNVNFYYDDSIDTKVTRVAYQGFNVSKKEATFNVTASSQYINPTTYDWTVSNFSAYAGCTVEVYNGSGLVGSGISDAAGDVSITLPGAGSYTVKVKSQYNQYGMMSNTQSPLVSFVAQ
;
A
#
# COMPACT_ATOMS: atom_id res chain seq x y z
N MET A 1 -17.52 -18.36 -45.15
CA MET A 1 -17.64 -19.42 -44.13
C MET A 1 -16.71 -19.07 -42.97
N PHE A 2 -17.17 -18.30 -41.99
CA PHE A 2 -16.33 -17.87 -40.86
C PHE A 2 -16.16 -19.03 -39.87
N SER A 3 -14.91 -19.50 -39.72
CA SER A 3 -14.55 -20.71 -38.99
C SER A 3 -14.96 -20.68 -37.51
N LEU A 4 -15.69 -21.72 -37.09
CA LEU A 4 -16.13 -21.99 -35.71
C LEU A 4 -14.96 -22.02 -34.71
N LYS A 5 -13.73 -22.32 -35.17
CA LYS A 5 -12.52 -22.37 -34.35
C LYS A 5 -12.11 -21.02 -33.75
N ASN A 6 -12.43 -19.90 -34.43
CA ASN A 6 -12.10 -18.56 -33.92
C ASN A 6 -13.07 -18.07 -32.83
N LYS A 7 -14.30 -18.60 -32.79
CA LYS A 7 -15.27 -18.26 -31.73
C LYS A 7 -14.90 -18.92 -30.39
N ILE A 8 -14.37 -20.13 -30.41
CA ILE A 8 -13.98 -20.88 -29.20
C ILE A 8 -12.71 -20.28 -28.56
N LYS A 9 -11.75 -19.79 -29.35
CA LYS A 9 -10.55 -19.11 -28.80
C LYS A 9 -10.91 -17.78 -28.13
N LYS A 10 -11.81 -16.99 -28.72
CA LYS A 10 -12.29 -15.74 -28.10
C LYS A 10 -13.12 -16.00 -26.84
N ALA A 11 -13.97 -17.03 -26.84
CA ALA A 11 -14.74 -17.42 -25.65
C ALA A 11 -13.85 -17.91 -24.50
N LYS A 12 -12.79 -18.68 -24.78
CA LYS A 12 -11.82 -19.10 -23.76
C LYS A 12 -11.00 -17.94 -23.18
N LEU A 13 -10.61 -16.97 -24.02
CA LEU A 13 -9.89 -15.78 -23.56
C LEU A 13 -10.79 -14.92 -22.65
N VAL A 14 -12.05 -14.71 -23.05
CA VAL A 14 -13.01 -13.94 -22.25
C VAL A 14 -13.35 -14.62 -20.92
N VAL A 15 -13.48 -15.96 -20.90
CA VAL A 15 -13.73 -16.71 -19.65
C VAL A 15 -12.51 -16.69 -18.72
N LEU A 16 -11.28 -16.76 -19.26
CA LEU A 16 -10.06 -16.64 -18.45
C LEU A 16 -9.90 -15.23 -17.87
N SER A 17 -10.18 -14.18 -18.66
CA SER A 17 -10.20 -12.79 -18.20
C SER A 17 -11.32 -12.53 -17.18
N LEU A 18 -12.49 -13.15 -17.34
CA LEU A 18 -13.58 -13.07 -16.36
C LEU A 18 -13.21 -13.79 -15.05
N MET A 19 -12.55 -14.94 -15.12
CA MET A 19 -12.09 -15.67 -13.94
C MET A 19 -10.93 -14.96 -13.23
N MET A 20 -10.05 -14.26 -13.95
CA MET A 20 -9.05 -13.37 -13.35
C MET A 20 -9.70 -12.13 -12.71
N MET A 21 -10.73 -11.54 -13.31
CA MET A 21 -11.48 -10.42 -12.70
C MET A 21 -12.31 -10.86 -11.49
N LEU A 22 -12.84 -12.08 -11.48
CA LEU A 22 -13.64 -12.62 -10.37
C LEU A 22 -12.77 -13.18 -9.23
N ALA A 23 -11.53 -13.60 -9.50
CA ALA A 23 -10.57 -13.99 -8.47
C ALA A 23 -9.96 -12.79 -7.71
N MET A 24 -10.06 -11.58 -8.27
CA MET A 24 -9.64 -10.33 -7.62
C MET A 24 -10.73 -9.68 -6.74
N THR A 25 -11.87 -10.33 -6.53
CA THR A 25 -12.73 -9.97 -5.40
C THR A 25 -12.09 -10.48 -4.14
N THR A 26 -11.03 -9.80 -3.68
CA THR A 26 -10.53 -10.00 -2.33
C THR A 26 -11.70 -9.73 -1.41
N THR A 27 -12.11 -10.77 -0.69
CA THR A 27 -12.94 -10.61 0.50
C THR A 27 -12.32 -9.49 1.33
N VAL A 28 -13.11 -8.46 1.61
CA VAL A 28 -12.79 -7.42 2.59
C VAL A 28 -12.64 -8.15 3.93
N PHE A 29 -11.44 -8.68 4.18
CA PHE A 29 -11.09 -9.17 5.50
C PHE A 29 -11.22 -7.98 6.44
N ALA A 30 -11.87 -8.19 7.59
CA ALA A 30 -11.83 -7.23 8.67
C ALA A 30 -10.36 -6.82 8.86
N MET A 31 -10.04 -5.56 8.55
CA MET A 31 -8.69 -5.07 8.71
C MET A 31 -8.29 -5.26 10.17
N SER A 32 -7.20 -5.99 10.40
CA SER A 32 -6.65 -6.08 11.75
C SER A 32 -6.39 -4.67 12.26
N THR A 33 -6.86 -4.39 13.48
CA THR A 33 -6.56 -3.14 14.18
C THR A 33 -5.09 -3.04 14.55
N ASP A 34 -4.37 -4.15 14.55
CA ASP A 34 -2.99 -4.20 14.99
C ASP A 34 -2.07 -3.56 13.94
N ALA A 35 -1.23 -2.65 14.41
CA ALA A 35 -0.25 -1.97 13.59
C ALA A 35 1.12 -2.68 13.55
N THR A 36 1.28 -3.75 14.32
CA THR A 36 2.46 -4.61 14.33
C THR A 36 2.03 -6.07 14.32
N TYR A 37 2.89 -6.96 13.84
CA TYR A 37 2.66 -8.40 13.93
C TYR A 37 3.98 -9.17 13.95
N ILE A 38 4.02 -10.28 14.68
CA ILE A 38 5.15 -11.21 14.64
C ILE A 38 5.02 -12.03 13.37
N GLN A 39 6.04 -11.98 12.53
CA GLN A 39 6.03 -12.68 11.25
C GLN A 39 6.25 -14.17 11.43
N THR A 40 5.79 -14.93 10.44
CA THR A 40 6.06 -16.35 10.31
C THR A 40 6.58 -16.63 8.91
N SER A 41 7.59 -17.50 8.82
CA SER A 41 8.08 -18.00 7.54
C SER A 41 6.95 -18.65 6.75
N SER A 42 7.08 -18.61 5.43
CA SER A 42 6.12 -19.21 4.51
C SER A 42 6.81 -19.56 3.20
N PRO A 43 7.65 -20.60 3.18
CA PRO A 43 8.43 -20.94 2.00
C PRO A 43 7.55 -21.18 0.78
N SER A 44 7.94 -20.61 -0.36
CA SER A 44 7.25 -20.76 -1.63
C SER A 44 8.24 -20.88 -2.78
N THR A 45 7.79 -21.44 -3.90
CA THR A 45 8.55 -21.39 -5.17
C THR A 45 8.31 -20.09 -5.93
N SER A 46 7.22 -19.38 -5.63
CA SER A 46 6.89 -18.08 -6.22
C SER A 46 6.00 -17.26 -5.31
N VAL A 47 6.25 -15.95 -5.26
CA VAL A 47 5.38 -14.98 -4.59
C VAL A 47 5.23 -13.74 -5.49
N THR A 48 4.00 -13.25 -5.64
CA THR A 48 3.71 -11.98 -6.29
C THR A 48 3.32 -10.96 -5.23
N VAL A 49 3.99 -9.81 -5.24
CA VAL A 49 3.89 -8.77 -4.20
C VAL A 49 3.71 -7.41 -4.88
N ILE A 50 2.90 -6.54 -4.30
CA ILE A 50 2.81 -5.13 -4.72
C ILE A 50 3.76 -4.30 -3.87
N LEU A 51 4.80 -3.73 -4.48
CA LEU A 51 5.65 -2.72 -3.87
C LEU A 51 5.08 -1.33 -4.12
N GLN A 52 4.80 -0.59 -3.06
CA GLN A 52 4.48 0.83 -3.09
C GLN A 52 5.62 1.63 -2.49
N VAL A 53 6.01 2.72 -3.16
CA VAL A 53 7.02 3.66 -2.67
C VAL A 53 6.41 5.05 -2.64
N GLN A 54 6.47 5.69 -1.48
CA GLN A 54 5.89 7.00 -1.24
C GLN A 54 6.90 7.94 -0.59
N GLY A 55 7.27 9.02 -1.26
CA GLY A 55 8.26 9.97 -0.74
C GLY A 55 7.71 11.37 -0.56
N LEU A 56 8.65 12.27 -0.29
CA LEU A 56 8.45 13.69 -0.07
C LEU A 56 8.08 14.41 -1.38
N LYS A 57 7.48 15.60 -1.23
CA LYS A 57 7.41 16.58 -2.30
C LYS A 57 8.76 17.25 -2.48
N THR A 58 9.30 17.19 -3.68
CA THR A 58 10.55 17.85 -4.07
C THR A 58 10.36 18.59 -5.40
N THR A 59 11.36 19.32 -5.85
CA THR A 59 11.34 19.91 -7.20
C THR A 59 11.19 18.85 -8.30
N GLU A 60 11.77 17.66 -8.10
CA GLU A 60 11.67 16.53 -9.02
C GLU A 60 10.31 15.81 -8.90
N TYR A 61 9.76 15.77 -7.68
CA TYR A 61 8.48 15.14 -7.36
C TYR A 61 7.50 16.15 -6.77
N PRO A 62 6.93 17.09 -7.56
CA PRO A 62 6.10 18.18 -7.04
C PRO A 62 4.77 17.70 -6.43
N GLU A 63 4.29 16.53 -6.86
CA GLU A 63 3.11 15.87 -6.28
C GLU A 63 3.45 14.81 -5.23
N GLY A 64 4.74 14.64 -4.94
CA GLY A 64 5.27 13.58 -4.09
C GLY A 64 5.71 12.39 -4.92
N LEU A 65 6.78 11.73 -4.47
CA LEU A 65 7.21 10.48 -5.10
C LEU A 65 6.14 9.42 -4.84
N TYR A 66 5.60 8.82 -5.91
CA TYR A 66 4.73 7.66 -5.83
C TYR A 66 5.11 6.66 -6.92
N LYS A 67 5.39 5.42 -6.52
CA LYS A 67 5.56 4.28 -7.44
C LYS A 67 4.77 3.09 -6.91
N GLU A 68 4.20 2.32 -7.82
CA GLU A 68 3.54 1.05 -7.54
C GLU A 68 4.01 0.03 -8.58
N ILE A 69 4.58 -1.08 -8.11
CA ILE A 69 5.22 -2.09 -8.95
C ILE A 69 4.74 -3.46 -8.47
N GLU A 70 4.16 -4.25 -9.38
CA GLU A 70 3.89 -5.66 -9.13
C GLU A 70 5.16 -6.46 -9.42
N VAL A 71 5.69 -7.16 -8.42
CA VAL A 71 6.95 -7.89 -8.50
C VAL A 71 6.67 -9.36 -8.23
N THR A 72 7.20 -10.24 -9.09
CA THR A 72 7.08 -11.69 -8.91
C THR A 72 8.45 -12.30 -8.65
N LEU A 73 8.68 -12.78 -7.44
CA LEU A 73 9.90 -13.49 -7.07
C LEU A 73 9.71 -14.98 -7.37
N THR A 74 10.76 -15.62 -7.90
CA THR A 74 10.72 -17.05 -8.25
C THR A 74 11.97 -17.78 -7.78
N SER A 75 11.83 -19.07 -7.47
CA SER A 75 12.93 -19.95 -7.11
C SER A 75 12.63 -21.39 -7.56
N PRO A 76 13.63 -22.16 -8.03
CA PRO A 76 13.41 -23.55 -8.44
C PRO A 76 13.02 -24.47 -7.28
N THR A 77 13.29 -24.08 -6.03
CA THR A 77 12.95 -24.81 -4.81
C THR A 77 12.24 -23.87 -3.84
N ALA A 78 11.33 -24.41 -3.03
CA ALA A 78 10.64 -23.62 -2.03
C ALA A 78 11.63 -22.99 -1.03
N LYS A 79 11.57 -21.67 -0.88
CA LYS A 79 12.36 -20.90 0.09
C LYS A 79 11.55 -19.73 0.61
N ASP A 80 12.01 -19.14 1.70
CA ASP A 80 11.53 -17.84 2.13
C ASP A 80 12.05 -16.76 1.18
N PHE A 81 11.19 -15.77 0.90
CA PHE A 81 11.54 -14.53 0.23
C PHE A 81 11.44 -13.40 1.23
N PHE A 82 12.35 -12.44 1.11
CA PHE A 82 12.42 -11.29 2.01
C PHE A 82 12.12 -9.99 1.28
N VAL A 83 11.82 -8.93 2.04
CA VAL A 83 11.65 -7.58 1.48
C VAL A 83 12.88 -7.16 0.68
N LYS A 84 14.10 -7.53 1.08
CA LYS A 84 15.30 -7.29 0.28
C LYS A 84 15.27 -7.92 -1.11
N ASP A 85 14.82 -9.17 -1.23
CA ASP A 85 14.72 -9.84 -2.54
C ASP A 85 13.74 -9.07 -3.45
N LEU A 86 12.61 -8.65 -2.86
CA LEU A 86 11.61 -7.80 -3.52
C LEU A 86 12.22 -6.49 -4.03
N LEU A 87 13.00 -5.79 -3.20
CA LEU A 87 13.58 -4.51 -3.58
C LEU A 87 14.61 -4.64 -4.72
N ILE A 88 15.43 -5.69 -4.69
CA ILE A 88 16.42 -5.95 -5.74
C ILE A 88 15.71 -6.20 -7.06
N GLU A 89 14.74 -7.11 -7.09
CA GLU A 89 13.96 -7.40 -8.31
C GLU A 89 13.20 -6.16 -8.81
N ALA A 90 12.61 -5.37 -7.91
CA ALA A 90 11.89 -4.15 -8.29
C ALA A 90 12.80 -3.12 -9.00
N MET A 91 14.06 -2.97 -8.55
CA MET A 91 15.03 -2.08 -9.21
C MET A 91 15.51 -2.63 -10.56
N GLU A 92 15.52 -3.94 -10.75
CA GLU A 92 15.80 -4.55 -12.07
C GLU A 92 14.62 -4.37 -13.05
N MET A 93 13.39 -4.34 -12.53
CA MET A 93 12.16 -4.15 -13.33
C MET A 93 11.89 -2.69 -13.71
N ASP A 94 12.28 -1.72 -12.88
CA ASP A 94 12.07 -0.29 -13.11
C ASP A 94 13.39 0.50 -12.94
N GLU A 95 14.04 0.83 -14.05
CA GLU A 95 15.29 1.61 -14.07
C GLU A 95 15.16 3.00 -13.43
N THR A 96 13.94 3.52 -13.27
CA THR A 96 13.68 4.82 -12.63
C THR A 96 13.50 4.69 -11.11
N LEU A 97 13.45 3.47 -10.59
CA LEU A 97 13.50 3.18 -9.16
C LEU A 97 14.94 2.94 -8.73
N THR A 98 15.52 3.89 -8.01
CA THR A 98 16.86 3.74 -7.43
C THR A 98 16.76 3.64 -5.92
N MET A 99 17.50 2.71 -5.31
CA MET A 99 17.60 2.61 -3.86
C MET A 99 19.05 2.44 -3.41
N GLU A 100 19.38 3.05 -2.28
CA GLU A 100 20.67 2.89 -1.61
C GLU A 100 20.52 2.19 -0.27
N GLY A 101 21.56 1.47 0.17
CA GLY A 101 21.61 0.80 1.46
C GLY A 101 21.06 -0.64 1.47
N VAL A 102 20.33 -1.07 0.44
CA VAL A 102 19.64 -2.39 0.37
C VAL A 102 20.54 -3.57 0.76
N THR A 103 21.83 -3.53 0.41
CA THR A 103 22.79 -4.58 0.76
C THR A 103 23.16 -4.62 2.24
N SER A 104 23.05 -3.50 2.95
CA SER A 104 23.37 -3.32 4.37
C SER A 104 22.20 -3.64 5.31
N GLY A 105 21.05 -4.07 4.77
CA GLY A 105 19.88 -4.44 5.57
C GLY A 105 18.96 -3.27 5.95
N TYR A 106 19.17 -2.09 5.37
CA TYR A 106 18.32 -0.90 5.56
C TYR A 106 18.28 -0.06 4.28
N VAL A 107 17.23 0.73 4.08
CA VAL A 107 17.14 1.64 2.92
C VAL A 107 17.51 3.06 3.37
N SER A 108 18.58 3.62 2.80
CA SER A 108 19.07 4.96 3.15
C SER A 108 18.60 6.05 2.19
N SER A 109 18.22 5.69 0.96
CA SER A 109 17.75 6.62 -0.06
C SER A 109 16.86 5.89 -1.06
N ILE A 110 15.80 6.55 -1.54
CA ILE A 110 14.99 6.08 -2.68
C ILE A 110 14.78 7.24 -3.64
N CYS A 111 15.07 7.05 -4.93
CA CYS A 111 14.94 8.07 -5.97
C CYS A 111 15.61 9.41 -5.59
N GLY A 112 16.81 9.33 -5.00
CA GLY A 112 17.59 10.49 -4.56
C GLY A 112 17.12 11.16 -3.25
N GLN A 113 16.02 10.70 -2.64
CA GLN A 113 15.54 11.20 -1.36
C GLN A 113 16.20 10.44 -0.20
N SER A 114 17.23 11.05 0.40
CA SER A 114 17.99 10.49 1.51
C SER A 114 17.30 10.67 2.87
N TRP A 115 17.58 9.76 3.81
CA TRP A 115 17.14 9.84 5.21
C TRP A 115 17.53 11.14 5.93
N LEU A 116 18.55 11.87 5.45
CA LEU A 116 19.00 13.15 6.02
C LEU A 116 18.34 14.41 5.45
N GLN A 117 17.25 14.29 4.67
CA GLN A 117 16.60 15.50 4.15
C GLN A 117 15.97 16.32 5.29
N THR A 118 16.60 17.46 5.58
CA THR A 118 16.05 18.55 6.40
C THR A 118 14.66 18.93 5.88
N PRO A 119 13.67 19.18 6.76
CA PRO A 119 13.85 19.75 8.09
C PRO A 119 13.71 18.77 9.28
N ALA A 120 13.49 17.47 9.08
CA ALA A 120 13.23 16.55 10.18
C ALA A 120 14.54 15.91 10.74
N PRO A 121 14.92 16.16 12.01
CA PRO A 121 16.15 15.61 12.59
C PRO A 121 16.14 14.07 12.78
N MET A 122 14.99 13.42 12.56
CA MET A 122 14.80 11.96 12.73
C MET A 122 13.97 11.34 11.60
N GLY A 123 14.01 11.94 10.40
CA GLY A 123 13.32 11.38 9.24
C GLY A 123 14.02 10.16 8.66
N GLY A 124 13.27 9.30 7.97
CA GLY A 124 13.85 8.13 7.32
C GLY A 124 12.85 7.28 6.55
N TRP A 125 13.39 6.33 5.79
CA TRP A 125 12.59 5.36 5.07
C TRP A 125 12.12 4.26 6.01
N CYS A 126 10.80 4.11 6.09
CA CYS A 126 10.14 3.05 6.81
C CYS A 126 9.41 2.15 5.82
N PHE A 127 9.12 0.91 6.23
CA PHE A 127 8.23 0.06 5.45
C PHE A 127 7.25 -0.69 6.33
N ARG A 128 6.12 -1.04 5.74
CA ARG A 128 5.11 -1.91 6.33
C ARG A 128 4.65 -2.94 5.32
N ILE A 129 4.19 -4.08 5.82
CA ILE A 129 3.61 -5.16 5.01
C ILE A 129 2.13 -5.24 5.37
N ASN A 130 1.26 -5.11 4.38
CA ASN A 130 -0.19 -5.02 4.54
C ASN A 130 -0.59 -3.94 5.56
N GLY A 131 0.17 -2.84 5.60
CA GLY A 131 0.00 -1.71 6.51
C GLY A 131 0.40 -1.94 7.97
N ALA A 132 0.97 -3.10 8.34
CA ALA A 132 1.49 -3.35 9.69
C ALA A 132 3.03 -3.50 9.67
N PHE A 133 3.68 -3.18 10.77
CA PHE A 133 5.11 -3.41 10.94
C PHE A 133 5.40 -4.87 11.21
N PRO A 134 6.25 -5.50 10.38
CA PRO A 134 6.73 -6.84 10.66
C PRO A 134 7.69 -6.85 11.86
N GLN A 135 7.56 -7.86 12.70
CA GLN A 135 8.42 -8.10 13.85
C GLN A 135 9.03 -9.50 13.80
N GLU A 136 10.31 -9.62 14.16
CA GLU A 136 10.99 -10.90 14.35
C GLU A 136 10.56 -11.55 15.67
N SER A 137 10.33 -10.71 16.69
CA SER A 137 9.86 -11.11 18.01
C SER A 137 9.13 -9.94 18.68
N ALA A 138 8.47 -10.18 19.81
CA ALA A 138 7.74 -9.13 20.53
C ALA A 138 8.66 -7.93 20.81
N ASN A 139 8.23 -6.74 20.35
CA ASN A 139 8.96 -5.47 20.46
C ASN A 139 10.27 -5.38 19.64
N TRP A 140 10.53 -6.30 18.72
CA TRP A 140 11.69 -6.26 17.84
C TRP A 140 11.26 -6.23 16.38
N GLY A 141 11.42 -5.07 15.74
CA GLY A 141 11.08 -4.87 14.32
C GLY A 141 11.98 -5.68 13.40
N ALA A 142 11.43 -6.19 12.31
CA ALA A 142 12.20 -6.85 11.26
C ALA A 142 12.88 -5.82 10.35
N SER A 143 14.09 -6.14 9.88
CA SER A 143 14.78 -5.39 8.84
C SER A 143 14.33 -5.88 7.45
N ILE A 144 14.82 -5.26 6.37
CA ILE A 144 14.55 -5.78 5.03
C ILE A 144 15.22 -7.14 4.76
N ASP A 145 16.25 -7.50 5.52
CA ASP A 145 16.94 -8.81 5.42
C ASP A 145 16.14 -9.93 6.10
N THR A 146 15.31 -9.59 7.08
CA THR A 146 14.61 -10.58 7.91
C THR A 146 13.10 -10.55 7.73
N ALA A 147 12.55 -9.49 7.13
CA ALA A 147 11.13 -9.38 6.90
C ALA A 147 10.66 -10.28 5.76
N TYR A 148 9.85 -11.29 6.08
CA TYR A 148 9.26 -12.22 5.10
C TYR A 148 8.20 -11.52 4.25
N VAL A 149 8.12 -11.88 2.97
CA VAL A 149 7.00 -11.55 2.07
C VAL A 149 6.28 -12.81 1.61
N LYS A 150 4.96 -12.69 1.47
CA LYS A 150 4.04 -13.75 1.05
C LYS A 150 3.30 -13.33 -0.23
N ASP A 151 2.77 -14.33 -0.93
CA ASP A 151 1.96 -14.09 -2.12
C ASP A 151 0.74 -13.21 -1.79
N GLY A 152 0.54 -12.16 -2.58
CA GLY A 152 -0.52 -11.16 -2.40
C GLY A 152 -0.19 -10.05 -1.39
N ASP A 153 0.99 -10.03 -0.78
CA ASP A 153 1.37 -8.96 0.13
C ASP A 153 1.46 -7.60 -0.59
N ASN A 154 1.16 -6.54 0.16
CA ASN A 154 1.45 -5.16 -0.21
C ASN A 154 2.56 -4.62 0.70
N VAL A 155 3.72 -4.33 0.15
CA VAL A 155 4.85 -3.75 0.86
C VAL A 155 4.90 -2.27 0.55
N ASN A 156 4.64 -1.42 1.55
CA ASN A 156 4.61 0.02 1.41
C ASN A 156 5.84 0.64 2.08
N PHE A 157 6.77 1.15 1.27
CA PHE A 157 7.85 2.04 1.69
C PHE A 157 7.35 3.48 1.70
N TYR A 158 7.61 4.18 2.79
CA TYR A 158 7.26 5.59 2.90
C TYR A 158 8.32 6.36 3.67
N TYR A 159 8.48 7.63 3.31
CA TYR A 159 9.29 8.56 4.09
C TYR A 159 8.50 8.99 5.33
N ASP A 160 9.05 8.69 6.50
CA ASP A 160 8.50 9.10 7.79
C ASP A 160 9.35 10.21 8.39
N ASP A 161 8.72 11.23 8.97
CA ASP A 161 9.38 12.28 9.73
C ASP A 161 9.39 12.03 11.25
N SER A 162 8.86 10.89 11.69
CA SER A 162 8.71 10.39 13.06
C SER A 162 7.78 11.19 13.97
N ILE A 163 7.20 12.30 13.49
CA ILE A 163 6.35 13.19 14.27
C ILE A 163 4.91 13.12 13.76
N ASP A 164 4.72 13.34 12.46
CA ASP A 164 3.40 13.61 11.90
C ASP A 164 2.94 12.54 10.92
N THR A 165 3.83 11.79 10.27
CA THR A 165 3.40 10.83 9.24
C THR A 165 2.49 9.73 9.80
N LYS A 166 1.36 9.52 9.12
CA LYS A 166 0.37 8.48 9.41
C LYS A 166 0.22 7.51 8.25
N VAL A 167 0.29 6.21 8.53
CA VAL A 167 -0.06 5.19 7.52
C VAL A 167 -1.56 5.02 7.52
N THR A 168 -2.21 5.26 6.39
CA THR A 168 -3.66 5.17 6.27
C THR A 168 -4.11 3.87 5.63
N ARG A 169 -5.33 3.46 5.98
CA ARG A 169 -6.06 2.38 5.32
C ARG A 169 -7.50 2.81 5.11
N VAL A 170 -8.11 2.29 4.04
CA VAL A 170 -9.53 2.49 3.74
C VAL A 170 -10.23 1.14 3.64
N ALA A 171 -11.39 1.02 4.28
CA ALA A 171 -12.29 -0.13 4.14
C ALA A 171 -13.59 0.32 3.50
N TYR A 172 -14.07 -0.44 2.53
CA TYR A 172 -15.44 -0.33 2.05
C TYR A 172 -16.41 -0.91 3.09
N GLN A 173 -17.41 -0.14 3.47
CA GLN A 173 -18.42 -0.50 4.48
C GLN A 173 -19.74 -0.94 3.87
N GLY A 174 -20.09 -0.42 2.68
CA GLY A 174 -21.31 -0.79 1.99
C GLY A 174 -21.80 0.26 0.99
N PHE A 175 -22.90 -0.05 0.30
CA PHE A 175 -23.53 0.82 -0.67
C PHE A 175 -25.01 1.02 -0.35
N ASN A 176 -25.45 2.27 -0.36
CA ASN A 176 -26.84 2.66 -0.24
C ASN A 176 -27.44 2.87 -1.63
N VAL A 177 -28.22 1.90 -2.10
CA VAL A 177 -28.86 1.92 -3.44
C VAL A 177 -29.76 3.15 -3.63
N SER A 178 -30.53 3.54 -2.61
CA SER A 178 -31.48 4.65 -2.73
C SER A 178 -30.81 6.01 -2.92
N LYS A 179 -29.62 6.18 -2.35
CA LYS A 179 -28.84 7.41 -2.43
C LYS A 179 -27.71 7.32 -3.46
N LYS A 180 -27.44 6.13 -3.99
CA LYS A 180 -26.26 5.79 -4.80
C LYS A 180 -24.95 6.14 -4.08
N GLU A 181 -24.86 5.88 -2.79
CA GLU A 181 -23.70 6.26 -1.97
C GLU A 181 -22.91 5.04 -1.52
N ALA A 182 -21.59 5.03 -1.77
CA ALA A 182 -20.68 4.09 -1.13
C ALA A 182 -20.13 4.71 0.16
N THR A 183 -20.12 3.94 1.24
CA THR A 183 -19.56 4.34 2.52
C THR A 183 -18.23 3.62 2.74
N PHE A 184 -17.26 4.37 3.25
CA PHE A 184 -15.93 3.87 3.58
C PHE A 184 -15.55 4.32 4.98
N ASN A 185 -14.67 3.55 5.63
CA ASN A 185 -14.05 3.91 6.88
C ASN A 185 -12.53 4.03 6.69
N VAL A 186 -11.97 5.15 7.13
CA VAL A 186 -10.55 5.44 7.09
C VAL A 186 -9.97 5.29 8.49
N THR A 187 -8.91 4.49 8.58
CA THR A 187 -8.12 4.35 9.80
C THR A 187 -6.68 4.73 9.53
N ALA A 188 -5.97 5.12 10.58
CA ALA A 188 -4.55 5.39 10.49
C ALA A 188 -3.78 4.90 11.71
N SER A 189 -2.50 4.64 11.48
CA SER A 189 -1.52 4.28 12.50
C SER A 189 -0.33 5.23 12.40
N SER A 190 0.15 5.70 13.54
CA SER A 190 1.39 6.46 13.67
C SER A 190 2.49 5.59 14.22
N GLN A 191 3.72 6.03 14.00
CA GLN A 191 4.85 5.63 14.83
C GLN A 191 5.53 6.87 15.39
N TYR A 192 6.27 6.67 16.48
CA TYR A 192 7.06 7.69 17.13
C TYR A 192 8.31 7.04 17.70
N ILE A 193 9.45 7.69 17.55
CA ILE A 193 10.69 7.30 18.20
C ILE A 193 11.01 8.36 19.23
N ASN A 194 11.16 7.96 20.49
CA ASN A 194 11.63 8.87 21.52
C ASN A 194 13.11 9.20 21.26
N PRO A 195 13.49 10.47 21.01
CA PRO A 195 14.87 10.84 20.69
C PRO A 195 15.86 10.59 21.84
N THR A 196 15.37 10.47 23.08
CA THR A 196 16.19 10.33 24.28
C THR A 196 16.38 8.86 24.66
N THR A 197 15.30 8.07 24.61
CA THR A 197 15.33 6.66 25.02
C THR A 197 15.48 5.69 23.85
N TYR A 198 15.29 6.17 22.62
CA TYR A 198 15.17 5.36 21.40
C TYR A 198 14.02 4.35 21.45
N ASP A 199 13.05 4.55 22.34
CA ASP A 199 11.84 3.74 22.39
C ASP A 199 11.00 3.99 21.14
N TRP A 200 10.73 2.93 20.40
CA TRP A 200 9.86 2.95 19.24
C TRP A 200 8.44 2.55 19.65
N THR A 201 7.50 3.48 19.47
CA THR A 201 6.09 3.27 19.76
C THR A 201 5.29 3.28 18.46
N VAL A 202 4.45 2.27 18.27
CA VAL A 202 3.52 2.18 17.15
C VAL A 202 2.10 2.20 17.69
N SER A 203 1.25 3.11 17.20
CA SER A 203 -0.16 3.11 17.56
C SER A 203 -0.91 2.08 16.71
N ASN A 204 -1.86 1.38 17.31
CA ASN A 204 -2.84 0.61 16.55
C ASN A 204 -3.65 1.51 15.61
N PHE A 205 -4.28 0.89 14.62
CA PHE A 205 -5.16 1.59 13.69
C PHE A 205 -6.40 2.10 14.40
N SER A 206 -6.69 3.37 14.24
CA SER A 206 -7.90 4.04 14.75
C SER A 206 -8.52 4.92 13.68
N ALA A 207 -9.80 5.27 13.85
CA ALA A 207 -10.52 6.24 13.02
C ALA A 207 -9.67 7.49 12.74
N TYR A 208 -9.64 7.94 11.49
CA TYR A 208 -8.82 9.06 11.07
C TYR A 208 -9.59 10.05 10.18
N ALA A 209 -9.72 11.27 10.69
CA ALA A 209 -10.46 12.36 10.06
C ALA A 209 -9.60 13.20 9.12
N GLY A 210 -10.24 13.94 8.22
CA GLY A 210 -9.58 14.94 7.37
C GLY A 210 -8.84 14.35 6.16
N CYS A 211 -8.91 13.03 5.94
CA CYS A 211 -8.31 12.39 4.78
C CYS A 211 -9.17 12.57 3.53
N THR A 212 -8.53 12.88 2.40
CA THR A 212 -9.17 12.82 1.10
C THR A 212 -9.26 11.37 0.62
N VAL A 213 -10.48 10.88 0.44
CA VAL A 213 -10.77 9.56 -0.14
C VAL A 213 -11.21 9.75 -1.59
N GLU A 214 -10.61 9.01 -2.51
CA GLU A 214 -10.84 9.08 -3.95
C GLU A 214 -11.34 7.72 -4.47
N VAL A 215 -12.45 7.75 -5.23
CA VAL A 215 -13.05 6.56 -5.86
C VAL A 215 -12.89 6.65 -7.37
N TYR A 216 -12.46 5.55 -7.99
CA TYR A 216 -12.18 5.44 -9.41
C TYR A 216 -13.00 4.36 -10.09
N ASN A 217 -13.29 4.58 -11.36
CA ASN A 217 -13.76 3.56 -12.30
C ASN A 217 -12.71 3.42 -13.41
N GLY A 218 -11.89 2.36 -13.33
CA GLY A 218 -10.65 2.28 -14.10
C GLY A 218 -9.68 3.38 -13.67
N SER A 219 -9.14 4.14 -14.63
CA SER A 219 -8.26 5.29 -14.35
C SER A 219 -9.01 6.60 -14.07
N GLY A 220 -10.33 6.63 -14.27
CA GLY A 220 -11.12 7.85 -14.11
C GLY A 220 -11.59 8.05 -12.67
N LEU A 221 -11.27 9.20 -12.07
CA LEU A 221 -11.85 9.62 -10.79
C LEU A 221 -13.35 9.87 -10.96
N VAL A 222 -14.18 9.21 -10.17
CA VAL A 222 -15.65 9.32 -10.22
C VAL A 222 -16.26 9.98 -8.99
N GLY A 223 -15.51 10.08 -7.90
CA GLY A 223 -15.97 10.74 -6.68
C GLY A 223 -14.85 10.93 -5.68
N SER A 224 -15.02 11.90 -4.78
CA SER A 224 -14.14 12.12 -3.65
C SER A 224 -14.91 12.61 -2.43
N GLY A 225 -14.35 12.40 -1.25
CA GLY A 225 -14.89 12.86 0.01
C GLY A 225 -13.81 13.06 1.06
N ILE A 226 -14.18 13.63 2.20
CA ILE A 226 -13.29 13.83 3.34
C ILE A 226 -13.81 13.00 4.50
N SER A 227 -12.95 12.21 5.15
CA SER A 227 -13.33 11.43 6.33
C SER A 227 -13.68 12.31 7.52
N ASP A 228 -14.74 11.95 8.23
CA ASP A 228 -15.19 12.64 9.44
C ASP A 228 -14.45 12.18 10.71
N ALA A 229 -14.90 12.63 11.88
CA ALA A 229 -14.31 12.29 13.17
C ALA A 229 -14.36 10.78 13.51
N ALA A 230 -15.29 10.03 12.93
CA ALA A 230 -15.37 8.57 13.04
C ALA A 230 -14.53 7.85 11.97
N GLY A 231 -13.87 8.61 11.09
CA GLY A 231 -13.15 8.09 9.93
C GLY A 231 -14.08 7.77 8.77
N ASP A 232 -15.37 8.04 8.88
CA ASP A 232 -16.35 7.65 7.88
C ASP A 232 -16.42 8.68 6.75
N VAL A 233 -16.66 8.19 5.53
CA VAL A 233 -16.90 9.02 4.36
C VAL A 233 -17.95 8.36 3.48
N SER A 234 -18.91 9.14 2.99
CA SER A 234 -19.90 8.68 2.01
C SER A 234 -19.71 9.43 0.71
N ILE A 235 -19.63 8.68 -0.40
CA ILE A 235 -19.34 9.21 -1.73
C ILE A 235 -20.44 8.74 -2.68
N THR A 236 -21.15 9.68 -3.30
CA THR A 236 -22.13 9.37 -4.34
C THR A 236 -21.43 8.86 -5.59
N LEU A 237 -21.91 7.73 -6.13
CA LEU A 237 -21.38 7.08 -7.32
C LEU A 237 -22.33 7.23 -8.52
N PRO A 238 -21.82 7.20 -9.76
CA PRO A 238 -22.65 7.30 -10.96
C PRO A 238 -23.69 6.17 -11.09
N GLY A 239 -23.42 5.01 -10.50
CA GLY A 239 -24.32 3.84 -10.53
C GLY A 239 -23.70 2.62 -9.84
N ALA A 240 -24.34 1.47 -10.05
CA ALA A 240 -23.77 0.18 -9.69
C ALA A 240 -22.61 -0.18 -10.62
N GLY A 241 -21.62 -0.92 -10.12
CA GLY A 241 -20.44 -1.29 -10.89
C GLY A 241 -19.25 -1.67 -10.01
N SER A 242 -18.14 -2.02 -10.67
CA SER A 242 -16.85 -2.26 -10.02
C SER A 242 -16.06 -0.97 -9.95
N TYR A 243 -15.51 -0.69 -8.78
CA TYR A 243 -14.77 0.53 -8.48
C TYR A 243 -13.52 0.20 -7.68
N THR A 244 -12.58 1.14 -7.63
CA THR A 244 -11.45 1.12 -6.70
C THR A 244 -11.48 2.37 -5.82
N VAL A 245 -10.99 2.25 -4.59
CA VAL A 245 -10.88 3.37 -3.64
C VAL A 245 -9.49 3.44 -3.05
N LYS A 246 -9.03 4.65 -2.75
CA LYS A 246 -7.82 4.90 -1.97
C LYS A 246 -7.94 6.16 -1.13
N VAL A 247 -7.13 6.25 -0.09
CA VAL A 247 -6.78 7.52 0.55
C VAL A 247 -5.68 8.18 -0.26
N LYS A 248 -5.80 9.47 -0.55
CA LYS A 248 -4.74 10.25 -1.21
C LYS A 248 -3.68 10.66 -0.19
N SER A 249 -2.41 10.62 -0.56
CA SER A 249 -1.33 11.20 0.26
C SER A 249 -1.57 12.69 0.48
N GLN A 250 -1.38 13.15 1.72
CA GLN A 250 -1.36 14.58 2.03
C GLN A 250 0.03 14.98 2.53
N TYR A 251 0.34 16.25 2.30
CA TYR A 251 1.65 16.82 2.59
C TYR A 251 1.48 18.13 3.36
N ASN A 252 2.35 18.38 4.32
CA ASN A 252 2.41 19.66 5.01
C ASN A 252 3.07 20.73 4.13
N GLN A 253 3.12 21.96 4.65
CA GLN A 253 3.70 23.11 3.94
C GLN A 253 5.19 22.98 3.59
N TYR A 254 5.89 22.03 4.20
CA TYR A 254 7.31 21.74 3.94
C TYR A 254 7.49 20.60 2.93
N GLY A 255 6.41 20.04 2.39
CA GLY A 255 6.47 18.88 1.50
C GLY A 255 6.69 17.55 2.22
N MET A 256 6.59 17.53 3.55
CA MET A 256 6.63 16.31 4.35
C MET A 256 5.28 15.62 4.34
N MET A 257 5.29 14.30 4.33
CA MET A 257 4.07 13.49 4.26
C MET A 257 3.34 13.53 5.60
N SER A 258 2.10 14.04 5.61
CA SER A 258 1.22 13.94 6.79
C SER A 258 0.51 12.60 6.84
N ASN A 259 0.13 12.06 5.67
CA ASN A 259 -0.39 10.71 5.57
C ASN A 259 0.04 10.01 4.29
N THR A 260 0.21 8.69 4.38
CA THR A 260 0.45 7.84 3.20
C THR A 260 -0.84 7.70 2.41
N GLN A 261 -0.70 7.46 1.11
CA GLN A 261 -1.73 6.85 0.30
C GLN A 261 -1.94 5.41 0.79
N SER A 262 -3.19 4.97 0.80
CA SER A 262 -3.54 3.58 1.10
C SER A 262 -3.36 2.71 -0.15
N PRO A 263 -3.21 1.38 0.00
CA PRO A 263 -3.39 0.45 -1.10
C PRO A 263 -4.74 0.66 -1.80
N LEU A 264 -4.79 0.38 -3.10
CA LEU A 264 -6.04 0.38 -3.86
C LEU A 264 -6.92 -0.77 -3.37
N VAL A 265 -8.15 -0.45 -2.99
CA VAL A 265 -9.15 -1.43 -2.57
C VAL A 265 -10.23 -1.52 -3.63
N SER A 266 -10.41 -2.70 -4.21
CA SER A 266 -11.50 -2.98 -5.14
C SER A 266 -12.79 -3.25 -4.39
N PHE A 267 -13.92 -2.74 -4.90
CA PHE A 267 -15.26 -3.04 -4.37
C PHE A 267 -16.31 -3.04 -5.48
N VAL A 268 -17.45 -3.65 -5.20
CA VAL A 268 -18.60 -3.68 -6.10
C VAL A 268 -19.77 -2.96 -5.43
N ALA A 269 -20.26 -1.90 -6.06
CA ALA A 269 -21.49 -1.23 -5.68
C ALA A 269 -22.67 -1.99 -6.31
N GLN A 270 -23.58 -2.52 -5.48
CA GLN A 270 -24.77 -3.27 -5.90
C GLN A 270 -26.03 -2.60 -5.36
#